data_AF-A0A929BM59-F1
#
_entry.id   AF-A0A929BM59-F1
#
_cell.length_a   1.000
_cell.length_b   1.000
_cell.length_c   1.000
_cell.angle_alpha   90.00
_cell.angle_beta   90.00
_cell.angle_gamma   90.00
#
_symmetry.space_group_name_H-M   'P 1'
#
loop_
_entity.id
_entity.type
_entity.pdbx_description
1 polymer ?
#
loop_
_entity_poly.entity_id
_entity_poly.type
_entity_poly.pdbx_seq_one_letter_code
_entity_poly.pdbx_strand_id
1 'polypeptide(L)'
;IQALRRVESRNPVFMLDEVDKLGTDFRGDPAAALLEVLDPEQNREFRDHYLDVPFDLSRVMFITTANWLDPIPAPLRDRMEILELSGYTETEKVRIAQGYLIPRQLRENGLRPSELDLTDGALRKIIRDYTREAGVRNLEREIGRICRKVVTRIAEGDTEPVRATMRGVPKFLGKPRYFPETALRTQLPGVATGLGVTIAGGDLMFFEATKMPGSKGFLVTGQLGDVMKESAQAALSYVRSKANELGISEDFFDKADVHLHVPEGAVPKDGPSAGVTMATALASLLTGRAVRDDVGMTGEITLRGQVLPVGGIKEKVLAAHRAGLGTVILPKQNEKDLDDVPKEVRRKLKFVLAERVDDVFEAALGQIGEGGVALQMRRQAGQ
;
A
#
# COMPACT_ATOMS: atom_id res chain seq x y z
N ILE A 1 31.76 -9.43 -18.73
CA ILE A 1 32.31 -9.88 -20.04
C ILE A 1 31.72 -11.21 -20.56
N GLN A 2 31.56 -12.26 -19.74
CA GLN A 2 31.00 -13.54 -20.22
C GLN A 2 29.65 -13.41 -20.94
N ALA A 3 28.76 -12.53 -20.45
CA ALA A 3 27.47 -12.28 -21.08
C ALA A 3 27.61 -11.61 -22.46
N LEU A 4 28.56 -10.68 -22.66
CA LEU A 4 28.87 -10.12 -23.98
C LEU A 4 29.33 -11.19 -24.95
N ARG A 5 30.15 -12.14 -24.48
CA ARG A 5 30.56 -13.31 -25.29
C ARG A 5 29.37 -14.18 -25.69
N ARG A 6 28.37 -14.37 -24.82
CA ARG A 6 27.18 -15.18 -25.15
C ARG A 6 26.26 -14.50 -26.15
N VAL A 7 26.15 -13.18 -26.09
CA VAL A 7 25.28 -12.40 -26.99
C VAL A 7 25.98 -12.07 -28.32
N GLU A 8 27.31 -12.24 -28.38
CA GLU A 8 28.14 -12.02 -29.58
C GLU A 8 27.94 -10.62 -30.21
N SER A 9 27.59 -9.64 -29.39
CA SER A 9 27.34 -8.25 -29.82
C SER A 9 28.10 -7.26 -28.95
N ARG A 10 28.53 -6.15 -29.57
CA ARG A 10 29.21 -5.02 -28.93
C ARG A 10 28.26 -3.93 -28.44
N ASN A 11 27.00 -3.93 -28.88
CA ASN A 11 25.98 -2.96 -28.47
C ASN A 11 24.70 -3.60 -27.92
N PRO A 12 24.79 -4.55 -26.98
CA PRO A 12 23.60 -5.16 -26.38
C PRO A 12 22.91 -4.21 -25.38
N VAL A 13 21.67 -4.56 -25.05
CA VAL A 13 20.96 -4.04 -23.89
C VAL A 13 21.17 -5.01 -22.73
N PHE A 14 21.74 -4.52 -21.63
CA PHE A 14 21.89 -5.26 -20.38
C PHE A 14 20.86 -4.80 -19.36
N MET A 15 20.05 -5.73 -18.88
CA MET A 15 19.17 -5.49 -17.74
C MET A 15 19.86 -6.00 -16.47
N LEU A 16 20.12 -5.10 -15.52
CA LEU A 16 20.63 -5.40 -14.20
C LEU A 16 19.46 -5.36 -13.21
N ASP A 17 19.04 -6.55 -12.76
CA ASP A 17 17.85 -6.69 -11.94
C ASP A 17 18.17 -6.54 -10.44
N GLU A 18 17.28 -5.89 -9.68
CA GLU A 18 17.33 -5.75 -8.22
C GLU A 18 18.65 -5.15 -7.67
N VAL A 19 19.10 -4.02 -8.24
CA VAL A 19 20.34 -3.34 -7.80
C VAL A 19 20.26 -2.78 -6.38
N ASP A 20 19.06 -2.66 -5.82
CA ASP A 20 18.80 -2.29 -4.43
C ASP A 20 19.21 -3.38 -3.42
N LYS A 21 19.43 -4.62 -3.88
CA LYS A 21 19.86 -5.74 -3.03
C LYS A 21 21.36 -5.97 -3.00
N LEU A 22 22.14 -5.04 -3.57
CA LEU A 22 23.60 -5.10 -3.52
C LEU A 22 24.07 -4.84 -2.09
N GLY A 23 24.31 -5.92 -1.34
CA GLY A 23 24.87 -5.85 -0.01
C GLY A 23 26.36 -5.51 -0.01
N THR A 24 26.80 -4.84 1.05
CA THR A 24 28.22 -4.75 1.44
C THR A 24 28.67 -6.07 2.05
N ASP A 25 28.89 -7.08 1.21
CA ASP A 25 29.48 -8.33 1.66
C ASP A 25 31.01 -8.18 1.86
N PHE A 26 31.55 -8.93 2.83
CA PHE A 26 32.95 -8.94 3.29
C PHE A 26 34.05 -9.19 2.23
N ARG A 27 33.69 -9.31 0.94
CA ARG A 27 34.61 -9.64 -0.17
C ARG A 27 34.87 -8.48 -1.15
N GLY A 28 34.35 -7.28 -0.88
CA GLY A 28 34.58 -6.08 -1.69
C GLY A 28 33.34 -5.22 -1.82
N ASP A 29 33.45 -4.06 -2.47
CA ASP A 29 32.30 -3.20 -2.75
C ASP A 29 31.77 -3.47 -4.18
N PRO A 30 30.72 -4.29 -4.35
CA PRO A 30 30.12 -4.54 -5.66
C PRO A 30 29.54 -3.27 -6.29
N ALA A 31 29.22 -2.24 -5.50
CA ALA A 31 28.78 -0.96 -6.05
C ALA A 31 29.92 -0.21 -6.74
N ALA A 32 31.16 -0.35 -6.26
CA ALA A 32 32.34 0.23 -6.92
C ALA A 32 32.57 -0.39 -8.31
N ALA A 33 32.39 -1.71 -8.46
CA ALA A 33 32.48 -2.36 -9.75
C ALA A 33 31.37 -1.90 -10.71
N LEU A 34 30.16 -1.66 -10.20
CA LEU A 34 29.07 -1.10 -11.02
C LEU A 34 29.31 0.35 -11.40
N LEU A 35 29.94 1.16 -10.54
CA LEU A 35 30.32 2.53 -10.87
C LEU A 35 31.28 2.53 -12.06
N GLU A 36 32.29 1.67 -12.07
CA GLU A 36 33.24 1.56 -13.19
C GLU A 36 32.56 1.17 -14.51
N VAL A 37 31.55 0.29 -14.44
CA VAL A 37 30.80 -0.18 -15.63
C VAL A 37 29.80 0.85 -16.15
N LEU A 38 29.15 1.59 -15.24
CA LEU A 38 28.06 2.51 -15.56
C LEU A 38 28.56 3.94 -15.82
N ASP A 39 29.76 4.29 -15.36
CA ASP A 39 30.39 5.59 -15.62
C ASP A 39 30.83 5.69 -17.09
N PRO A 40 30.26 6.61 -17.89
CA PRO A 40 30.66 6.82 -19.28
C PRO A 40 32.15 7.19 -19.45
N GLU A 41 32.78 7.73 -18.41
CA GLU A 41 34.21 8.09 -18.44
C GLU A 41 35.13 6.88 -18.19
N GLN A 42 34.66 5.87 -17.45
CA GLN A 42 35.47 4.71 -17.05
C GLN A 42 35.18 3.46 -17.88
N ASN A 43 33.96 3.33 -18.41
CA ASN A 43 33.49 2.10 -19.05
C ASN A 43 34.22 1.74 -20.38
N ARG A 44 35.00 2.65 -20.96
CA ARG A 44 35.79 2.41 -22.18
C ARG A 44 37.01 1.53 -21.94
N GLU A 45 37.54 1.55 -20.73
CA GLU A 45 38.74 0.81 -20.35
C GLU A 45 38.47 -0.15 -19.19
N PHE A 46 37.23 -0.62 -19.05
CA PHE A 46 36.82 -1.53 -17.97
C PHE A 46 37.76 -2.73 -17.89
N ARG A 47 38.30 -2.99 -16.70
CA ARG A 47 39.21 -4.12 -16.45
C ARG A 47 38.56 -5.16 -15.57
N ASP A 48 38.27 -6.31 -16.17
CA ASP A 48 37.86 -7.49 -15.42
C ASP A 48 39.08 -8.17 -14.79
N HIS A 49 39.02 -8.51 -13.50
CA HIS A 49 40.13 -9.14 -12.77
C HIS A 49 40.61 -10.47 -13.33
N TYR A 50 39.78 -11.19 -14.11
CA TYR A 50 40.15 -12.46 -14.72
C TYR A 50 40.86 -12.28 -16.06
N LEU A 51 40.40 -11.31 -16.87
CA LEU A 51 40.98 -11.05 -18.19
C LEU A 51 42.17 -10.08 -18.15
N ASP A 52 42.16 -9.13 -17.21
CA ASP A 52 43.18 -8.07 -17.01
C ASP A 52 43.57 -7.32 -18.30
N VAL A 53 42.62 -7.24 -19.24
CA VAL A 53 42.75 -6.53 -20.51
C VAL A 53 41.62 -5.50 -20.56
N PRO A 54 41.91 -4.23 -20.92
CA PRO A 54 40.88 -3.20 -21.04
C PRO A 54 39.83 -3.60 -22.09
N PHE A 55 38.56 -3.48 -21.72
CA PHE A 55 37.44 -3.80 -22.59
C PHE A 55 36.48 -2.62 -22.68
N ASP A 56 36.13 -2.22 -23.91
CA ASP A 56 35.23 -1.10 -24.16
C ASP A 56 33.76 -1.51 -24.02
N LEU A 57 33.10 -0.96 -22.99
CA LEU A 57 31.67 -1.14 -22.71
C LEU A 57 30.81 0.08 -23.13
N SER A 58 31.39 1.12 -23.74
CA SER A 58 30.69 2.37 -24.02
C SER A 58 29.47 2.25 -24.95
N ARG A 59 29.37 1.16 -25.72
CA ARG A 59 28.24 0.89 -26.61
C ARG A 59 27.14 0.04 -25.97
N VAL A 60 27.35 -0.41 -24.74
CA VAL A 60 26.37 -1.20 -24.00
C VAL A 60 25.33 -0.27 -23.39
N MET A 61 24.05 -0.56 -23.63
CA MET A 61 22.96 0.14 -22.96
C MET A 61 22.60 -0.62 -21.67
N PHE A 62 22.72 0.05 -20.52
CA PHE A 62 22.34 -0.53 -19.23
C PHE A 62 20.96 -0.05 -18.81
N ILE A 63 20.11 -0.97 -18.37
CA ILE A 63 18.82 -0.70 -17.73
C ILE A 63 18.89 -1.37 -16.36
N THR A 64 18.72 -0.59 -15.30
CA THR A 64 18.68 -1.11 -13.93
C THR A 64 17.25 -1.17 -13.43
N THR A 65 16.95 -2.13 -12.57
CA THR A 65 15.69 -2.16 -11.81
C THR A 65 16.00 -2.17 -10.32
N ALA A 66 15.14 -1.50 -9.56
CA ALA A 66 15.20 -1.48 -8.12
C ALA A 66 13.78 -1.39 -7.56
N ASN A 67 13.54 -2.00 -6.41
CA ASN A 67 12.29 -1.80 -5.70
C ASN A 67 12.36 -0.56 -4.79
N TRP A 68 13.58 -0.21 -4.34
CA TRP A 68 13.85 0.87 -3.40
C TRP A 68 15.03 1.73 -3.88
N LEU A 69 14.89 3.06 -3.77
CA LEU A 69 15.97 3.98 -4.11
C LEU A 69 16.95 4.20 -2.95
N ASP A 70 16.50 4.09 -1.70
CA ASP A 70 17.32 4.40 -0.52
C ASP A 70 18.55 3.50 -0.35
N PRO A 71 18.48 2.18 -0.60
CA PRO A 71 19.66 1.31 -0.50
C PRO A 71 20.72 1.58 -1.58
N ILE A 72 20.35 2.25 -2.67
CA ILE A 72 21.26 2.48 -3.80
C ILE A 72 22.23 3.61 -3.45
N PRO A 73 23.55 3.41 -3.57
CA PRO A 73 24.55 4.44 -3.31
C PRO A 73 24.28 5.72 -4.12
N ALA A 74 24.39 6.89 -3.47
CA ALA A 74 24.21 8.18 -4.12
C ALA A 74 25.05 8.36 -5.41
N PRO A 75 26.35 7.94 -5.46
CA PRO A 75 27.14 8.04 -6.69
C PRO A 75 26.57 7.29 -7.89
N LEU A 76 25.83 6.20 -7.67
CA LEU A 76 25.14 5.48 -8.74
C LEU A 76 23.86 6.20 -9.16
N ARG A 77 23.08 6.68 -8.18
CA ARG A 77 21.81 7.39 -8.44
C ARG A 77 22.02 8.67 -9.24
N ASP A 78 23.07 9.43 -8.94
CA ASP A 78 23.40 10.69 -9.64
C ASP A 78 23.76 10.47 -11.12
N ARG A 79 24.07 9.23 -11.51
CA ARG A 79 24.45 8.84 -12.88
C ARG A 79 23.35 8.06 -13.60
N MET A 80 22.15 7.96 -13.01
CA MET A 80 21.01 7.25 -13.57
C MET A 80 19.86 8.19 -13.85
N GLU A 81 19.15 7.95 -14.94
CA GLU A 81 17.81 8.50 -15.13
C GLU A 81 16.81 7.59 -14.41
N ILE A 82 16.13 8.11 -13.40
CA ILE A 82 15.18 7.34 -12.59
C ILE A 82 13.79 7.43 -13.20
N LEU A 83 13.24 6.28 -13.59
CA LEU A 83 11.88 6.13 -14.07
C LEU A 83 11.03 5.41 -13.03
N GLU A 84 10.14 6.15 -12.36
CA GLU A 84 9.26 5.58 -11.33
C GLU A 84 8.06 4.84 -11.94
N LEU A 85 7.96 3.55 -11.64
CA LEU A 85 6.85 2.71 -12.08
C LEU A 85 5.85 2.52 -10.92
N SER A 86 4.70 3.18 -11.02
CA SER A 86 3.60 2.97 -10.08
C SER A 86 2.89 1.64 -10.33
N GLY A 87 2.23 1.12 -9.29
CA GLY A 87 1.37 -0.06 -9.41
C GLY A 87 0.17 0.16 -10.34
N TYR A 88 -0.48 -0.95 -10.70
CA TYR A 88 -1.61 -0.94 -11.63
C TYR A 88 -2.96 -0.77 -10.92
N THR A 89 -3.86 -0.04 -11.54
CA THR A 89 -5.30 0.00 -11.21
C THR A 89 -5.98 -1.33 -11.55
N GLU A 90 -7.15 -1.59 -10.98
CA GLU A 90 -7.94 -2.81 -11.30
C GLU A 90 -8.22 -2.93 -12.80
N THR A 91 -8.57 -1.83 -13.47
CA THR A 91 -8.84 -1.79 -14.91
C THR A 91 -7.59 -2.16 -15.72
N GLU A 92 -6.45 -1.59 -15.37
CA GLU A 92 -5.17 -1.89 -16.03
C GLU A 92 -4.79 -3.35 -15.81
N LYS A 93 -4.96 -3.90 -14.60
CA LYS A 93 -4.70 -5.32 -14.33
C LYS A 93 -5.57 -6.25 -15.17
N VAL A 94 -6.86 -5.93 -15.36
CA VAL A 94 -7.75 -6.69 -16.24
C VAL A 94 -7.23 -6.66 -17.69
N ARG A 95 -6.86 -5.47 -18.19
CA ARG A 95 -6.31 -5.30 -19.55
C ARG A 95 -5.00 -6.07 -19.74
N ILE A 96 -4.09 -6.00 -18.77
CA ILE A 96 -2.82 -6.74 -18.76
C ILE A 96 -3.08 -8.25 -18.75
N ALA A 97 -4.02 -8.71 -17.93
CA ALA A 97 -4.39 -10.12 -17.86
C ALA A 97 -4.91 -10.62 -19.21
N GLN A 98 -5.80 -9.87 -19.86
CA GLN A 98 -6.35 -10.22 -21.17
C GLN A 98 -5.30 -10.19 -22.28
N GLY A 99 -4.48 -9.15 -22.33
CA GLY A 99 -3.49 -8.97 -23.40
C GLY A 99 -2.29 -9.90 -23.29
N TYR A 100 -1.85 -10.23 -22.08
CA TYR A 100 -0.54 -10.86 -21.86
C TYR A 100 -0.60 -12.09 -20.96
N LEU A 101 -1.22 -12.01 -19.78
CA LEU A 101 -1.11 -13.08 -18.78
C LEU A 101 -1.91 -14.33 -19.18
N ILE A 102 -3.15 -14.16 -19.66
CA ILE A 102 -3.99 -15.28 -20.10
C ILE A 102 -3.34 -15.99 -21.30
N PRO A 103 -2.96 -15.31 -22.40
CA PRO A 103 -2.30 -15.98 -23.52
C PRO A 103 -1.02 -16.70 -23.12
N ARG A 104 -0.21 -16.12 -22.23
CA ARG A 104 1.01 -16.74 -21.71
C ARG A 104 0.70 -18.01 -20.91
N GLN A 105 -0.21 -17.93 -19.95
CA GLN A 105 -0.59 -19.07 -19.11
C GLN A 105 -1.26 -20.19 -19.91
N LEU A 106 -2.06 -19.87 -20.93
CA LEU A 106 -2.61 -20.89 -21.84
C LEU A 106 -1.50 -21.66 -22.57
N ARG A 107 -0.51 -20.96 -23.14
CA ARG A 107 0.63 -21.59 -23.81
C ARG A 107 1.49 -22.44 -22.87
N GLU A 108 1.83 -21.91 -21.69
CA GLU A 108 2.65 -22.63 -20.70
C GLU A 108 1.98 -23.90 -20.18
N ASN A 109 0.64 -23.93 -20.14
CA ASN A 109 -0.12 -25.10 -19.70
C ASN A 109 -0.65 -25.97 -20.87
N GLY A 110 -0.30 -25.64 -22.12
CA GLY A 110 -0.69 -26.41 -23.30
C GLY A 110 -2.19 -26.33 -23.66
N LEU A 111 -2.90 -25.30 -23.21
CA LEU A 111 -4.32 -25.09 -23.50
C LEU A 111 -4.54 -24.29 -24.80
N ARG A 112 -5.60 -24.63 -25.52
CA ARG A 112 -6.08 -23.86 -26.67
C ARG A 112 -6.88 -22.63 -26.21
N PRO A 113 -6.86 -21.51 -26.95
CA PRO A 113 -7.65 -20.32 -26.59
C PRO A 113 -9.15 -20.56 -26.44
N SER A 114 -9.70 -21.58 -27.10
CA SER A 114 -11.12 -21.95 -27.02
C SER A 114 -11.49 -22.78 -25.78
N GLU A 115 -10.51 -23.33 -25.05
CA GLU A 115 -10.76 -24.24 -23.92
C GLU A 115 -11.03 -23.49 -22.60
N LEU A 116 -10.61 -22.24 -22.49
CA LEU A 116 -10.82 -21.41 -21.30
C LEU A 116 -11.15 -19.96 -21.67
N ASP A 117 -12.35 -19.51 -21.29
CA ASP A 117 -12.77 -18.10 -21.34
C ASP A 117 -12.87 -17.53 -19.91
N LEU A 118 -11.97 -16.60 -19.58
CA LEU A 118 -12.00 -15.84 -18.33
C LEU A 118 -12.65 -14.48 -18.56
N THR A 119 -13.90 -14.36 -18.10
CA THR A 119 -14.65 -13.09 -18.22
C THR A 119 -14.03 -11.96 -17.39
N ASP A 120 -14.25 -10.70 -17.78
CA ASP A 120 -13.90 -9.51 -16.99
C ASP A 120 -14.35 -9.63 -15.52
N GLY A 121 -15.57 -10.11 -15.30
CA GLY A 121 -16.11 -10.29 -13.95
C GLY A 121 -15.34 -11.32 -13.12
N ALA A 122 -14.84 -12.39 -13.75
CA ALA A 122 -13.97 -13.34 -13.08
C ALA A 122 -12.61 -12.70 -12.74
N LEU A 123 -12.00 -11.98 -13.68
CA LEU A 123 -10.73 -11.30 -13.46
C LEU A 123 -10.82 -10.28 -12.31
N ARG A 124 -11.85 -9.43 -12.30
CA ARG A 124 -12.08 -8.48 -11.20
C ARG A 124 -12.22 -9.19 -9.85
N LYS A 125 -12.93 -10.32 -9.81
CA LYS A 125 -13.06 -11.11 -8.58
C LYS A 125 -11.72 -11.72 -8.15
N ILE A 126 -10.92 -12.24 -9.07
CA ILE A 126 -9.58 -12.77 -8.76
C ILE A 126 -8.71 -11.67 -8.17
N ILE A 127 -8.71 -10.49 -8.80
CA ILE A 127 -7.93 -9.33 -8.36
C ILE A 127 -8.33 -8.90 -6.94
N ARG A 128 -9.62 -8.83 -6.64
CA ARG A 128 -10.12 -8.36 -5.33
C ARG A 128 -10.01 -9.40 -4.21
N ASP A 129 -10.41 -10.63 -4.51
CA ASP A 129 -10.66 -11.64 -3.46
C ASP A 129 -9.48 -12.61 -3.27
N TYR A 130 -8.56 -12.68 -4.24
CA TYR A 130 -7.48 -13.67 -4.28
C TYR A 130 -6.09 -13.07 -4.45
N THR A 131 -5.96 -11.75 -4.65
CA THR A 131 -4.66 -11.05 -4.73
C THR A 131 -4.64 -9.80 -3.86
N ARG A 132 -3.48 -9.46 -3.29
CA ARG A 132 -3.21 -8.17 -2.63
C ARG A 132 -1.78 -7.76 -2.99
N GLU A 133 -1.65 -7.00 -4.06
CA GLU A 133 -0.36 -6.54 -4.62
C GLU A 133 -0.55 -5.29 -5.49
N ALA A 134 0.51 -4.51 -5.71
CA ALA A 134 0.52 -3.44 -6.70
C ALA A 134 0.72 -3.96 -8.15
N GLY A 135 1.53 -5.01 -8.30
CA GLY A 135 1.81 -5.67 -9.59
C GLY A 135 0.77 -6.69 -10.02
N VAL A 136 1.19 -7.65 -10.85
CA VAL A 136 0.33 -8.73 -11.41
C VAL A 136 0.89 -10.14 -11.20
N ARG A 137 1.87 -10.29 -10.30
CA ARG A 137 2.59 -11.56 -10.13
C ARG A 137 1.71 -12.62 -9.48
N ASN A 138 0.97 -12.27 -8.43
CA ASN A 138 -0.01 -13.17 -7.84
C ASN A 138 -1.22 -13.36 -8.76
N LEU A 139 -1.66 -12.31 -9.47
CA LEU A 139 -2.72 -12.43 -10.47
C LEU A 139 -2.38 -13.51 -11.51
N GLU A 140 -1.17 -13.48 -12.07
CA GLU A 140 -0.70 -14.51 -12.99
C GLU A 140 -0.69 -15.91 -12.34
N ARG A 141 -0.19 -16.03 -11.10
CA ARG A 141 -0.16 -17.32 -10.39
C ARG A 141 -1.55 -17.91 -10.21
N GLU A 142 -2.54 -17.08 -9.88
CA GLU A 142 -3.93 -17.52 -9.73
C GLU A 142 -4.55 -17.89 -11.09
N ILE A 143 -4.29 -17.12 -12.17
CA ILE A 143 -4.69 -17.51 -13.54
C ILE A 143 -4.07 -18.87 -13.93
N GLY A 144 -2.79 -19.09 -13.64
CA GLY A 144 -2.12 -20.36 -13.88
C GLY A 144 -2.71 -21.53 -13.08
N ARG A 145 -3.18 -21.28 -11.85
CA ARG A 145 -3.93 -22.30 -11.07
C ARG A 145 -5.26 -22.68 -11.73
N ILE A 146 -5.98 -21.69 -12.27
CA ILE A 146 -7.21 -21.96 -13.03
C ILE A 146 -6.87 -22.81 -14.26
N CYS A 147 -5.85 -22.42 -15.03
CA CYS A 147 -5.41 -23.17 -16.21
C CYS A 147 -5.09 -24.62 -15.87
N ARG A 148 -4.29 -24.88 -14.82
CA ARG A 148 -3.97 -26.25 -14.37
C ARG A 148 -5.21 -27.07 -14.03
N LYS A 149 -6.21 -26.48 -13.36
CA LYS A 149 -7.46 -27.19 -13.06
C LYS A 149 -8.27 -27.53 -14.31
N VAL A 150 -8.25 -26.66 -15.32
CA VAL A 150 -8.89 -26.95 -16.61
C VAL A 150 -8.15 -28.09 -17.32
N VAL A 151 -6.82 -28.06 -17.33
CA VAL A 151 -6.00 -29.16 -17.88
C VAL A 151 -6.34 -30.49 -17.19
N THR A 152 -6.47 -30.50 -15.86
CA THR A 152 -6.86 -31.73 -15.13
C THR A 152 -8.22 -32.25 -15.57
N ARG A 153 -9.25 -31.38 -15.72
CA ARG A 153 -10.57 -31.80 -16.22
C ARG A 153 -10.51 -32.38 -17.63
N ILE A 154 -9.75 -31.75 -18.53
CA ILE A 154 -9.57 -32.24 -19.90
C ILE A 154 -8.88 -33.61 -19.90
N ALA A 155 -7.85 -33.80 -19.05
CA ALA A 155 -7.16 -35.07 -18.91
C ALA A 155 -8.06 -36.18 -18.31
N GLU A 156 -9.04 -35.81 -17.48
CA GLU A 156 -10.07 -36.71 -16.93
C GLU A 156 -11.19 -37.03 -17.94
N GLY A 157 -11.14 -36.46 -19.16
CA GLY A 157 -12.08 -36.74 -20.26
C GLY A 157 -13.18 -35.69 -20.45
N ASP A 158 -13.20 -34.63 -19.65
CA ASP A 158 -14.15 -33.52 -19.77
C ASP A 158 -13.59 -32.43 -20.70
N THR A 159 -14.00 -32.46 -21.97
CA THR A 159 -13.49 -31.59 -23.03
C THR A 159 -14.36 -30.36 -23.30
N GLU A 160 -15.37 -30.10 -22.46
CA GLU A 160 -16.22 -28.93 -22.64
C GLU A 160 -15.45 -27.62 -22.39
N PRO A 161 -15.62 -26.60 -23.26
CA PRO A 161 -15.05 -25.28 -23.05
C PRO A 161 -15.43 -24.69 -21.69
N VAL A 162 -14.43 -24.30 -20.90
CA VAL A 162 -14.65 -23.78 -19.56
C VAL A 162 -14.81 -22.27 -19.61
N ARG A 163 -16.03 -21.79 -19.33
CA ARG A 163 -16.29 -20.36 -19.12
C ARG A 163 -16.29 -19.99 -17.65
N ALA A 164 -15.20 -19.37 -17.20
CA ALA A 164 -15.06 -18.89 -15.83
C ALA A 164 -15.71 -17.50 -15.69
N THR A 165 -16.89 -17.49 -15.05
CA THR A 165 -17.60 -16.29 -14.63
C THR A 165 -17.25 -15.90 -13.20
N MET A 166 -17.63 -14.69 -12.76
CA MET A 166 -17.48 -14.23 -11.38
C MET A 166 -17.96 -15.26 -10.34
N ARG A 167 -19.11 -15.92 -10.57
CA ARG A 167 -19.64 -16.94 -9.64
C ARG A 167 -18.87 -18.27 -9.70
N GLY A 168 -18.17 -18.53 -10.80
CA GLY A 168 -17.39 -19.75 -11.01
C GLY A 168 -16.00 -19.74 -10.38
N VAL A 169 -15.41 -18.56 -10.14
CA VAL A 169 -14.04 -18.42 -9.59
C VAL A 169 -13.80 -19.28 -8.33
N PRO A 170 -14.70 -19.32 -7.33
CA PRO A 170 -14.48 -20.14 -6.13
C PRO A 170 -14.37 -21.65 -6.38
N LYS A 171 -14.95 -22.16 -7.48
CA LYS A 171 -14.79 -23.58 -7.85
C LYS A 171 -13.34 -23.90 -8.23
N PHE A 172 -12.66 -22.93 -8.83
CA PHE A 172 -11.25 -23.07 -9.24
C PHE A 172 -10.29 -22.68 -8.12
N LEU A 173 -10.50 -21.57 -7.44
CA LEU A 173 -9.52 -21.04 -6.47
C LEU A 173 -9.85 -21.36 -5.00
N GLY A 174 -11.01 -21.95 -4.73
CA GLY A 174 -11.49 -22.19 -3.37
C GLY A 174 -12.11 -20.94 -2.75
N LYS A 175 -12.18 -20.90 -1.42
CA LYS A 175 -12.73 -19.75 -0.68
C LYS A 175 -11.89 -18.48 -0.93
N PRO A 176 -12.53 -17.29 -0.99
CA PRO A 176 -11.82 -16.01 -0.98
C PRO A 176 -10.77 -15.94 0.13
N ARG A 177 -9.61 -15.34 -0.17
CA ARG A 177 -8.52 -15.16 0.79
C ARG A 177 -8.53 -13.78 1.43
N TYR A 178 -8.98 -12.79 0.67
CA TYR A 178 -9.06 -11.40 1.11
C TYR A 178 -10.53 -11.02 1.26
N PHE A 179 -10.83 -10.33 2.36
CA PHE A 179 -12.14 -9.78 2.67
C PHE A 179 -12.03 -8.26 2.77
N PRO A 180 -13.14 -7.51 2.61
CA PRO A 180 -13.15 -6.07 2.85
C PRO A 180 -12.83 -5.79 4.33
N GLU A 181 -11.56 -5.51 4.62
CA GLU A 181 -11.03 -5.38 5.97
C GLU A 181 -11.55 -4.11 6.69
N THR A 182 -11.88 -3.07 5.93
CA THR A 182 -12.34 -1.77 6.42
C THR A 182 -13.71 -1.83 7.08
N ALA A 183 -14.68 -2.45 6.41
CA ALA A 183 -16.05 -2.58 6.89
C ALA A 183 -16.19 -3.47 8.13
N LEU A 184 -15.23 -4.35 8.40
CA LEU A 184 -15.22 -5.17 9.61
C LEU A 184 -14.59 -4.45 10.79
N ARG A 185 -13.49 -3.72 10.56
CA ARG A 185 -12.68 -3.12 11.64
C ARG A 185 -13.24 -1.78 12.13
N THR A 186 -13.88 -1.00 11.27
CA THR A 186 -14.42 0.34 11.61
C THR A 186 -15.83 0.31 12.22
N GLN A 187 -16.47 -0.86 12.31
CA GLN A 187 -17.77 -1.02 12.99
C GLN A 187 -17.73 -0.61 14.47
N LEU A 188 -16.57 -0.75 15.10
CA LEU A 188 -16.37 -0.40 16.51
C LEU A 188 -15.74 0.99 16.62
N PRO A 189 -16.26 1.86 17.50
CA PRO A 189 -15.59 3.12 17.83
C PRO A 189 -14.16 2.87 18.33
N GLY A 190 -13.25 3.76 17.93
CA GLY A 190 -11.83 3.66 18.25
C GLY A 190 -10.96 3.12 17.12
N VAL A 191 -11.52 2.78 15.96
CA VAL A 191 -10.73 2.31 14.80
C VAL A 191 -10.85 3.29 13.64
N ALA A 192 -9.71 3.78 13.14
CA ALA A 192 -9.64 4.65 11.96
C ALA A 192 -8.74 4.07 10.86
N THR A 193 -9.11 4.32 9.60
CA THR A 193 -8.37 3.86 8.42
C THR A 193 -7.42 4.96 7.90
N GLY A 194 -6.13 4.69 7.98
CA GLY A 194 -5.06 5.52 7.46
C GLY A 194 -4.52 5.01 6.13
N LEU A 195 -3.99 5.91 5.30
CA LEU A 195 -3.33 5.59 4.05
C LEU A 195 -1.81 5.70 4.20
N GLY A 196 -1.11 4.61 3.95
CA GLY A 196 0.35 4.52 4.05
C GLY A 196 1.02 4.16 2.74
N VAL A 197 2.35 4.26 2.73
CA VAL A 197 3.22 3.74 1.65
C VAL A 197 4.10 2.65 2.25
N THR A 198 4.21 1.53 1.55
CA THR A 198 5.04 0.38 1.93
C THR A 198 5.97 0.00 0.78
N ILE A 199 6.81 -1.02 1.01
CA ILE A 199 7.70 -1.64 0.00
C ILE A 199 6.95 -2.12 -1.24
N ALA A 200 5.67 -2.46 -1.09
CA ALA A 200 4.83 -2.99 -2.15
C ALA A 200 3.93 -1.90 -2.77
N GLY A 201 4.16 -0.63 -2.44
CA GLY A 201 3.33 0.52 -2.79
C GLY A 201 2.36 0.91 -1.68
N GLY A 202 1.33 1.68 -2.03
CA GLY A 202 0.35 2.16 -1.04
C GLY A 202 -0.47 1.04 -0.40
N ASP A 203 -0.76 1.16 0.90
CA ASP A 203 -1.59 0.21 1.66
C ASP A 203 -2.50 0.93 2.67
N LEU A 204 -3.52 0.21 3.15
CA LEU A 204 -4.36 0.64 4.26
C LEU A 204 -3.74 0.24 5.59
N MET A 205 -3.71 1.17 6.54
CA MET A 205 -3.32 0.92 7.92
C MET A 205 -4.50 1.20 8.84
N PHE A 206 -4.67 0.36 9.86
CA PHE A 206 -5.73 0.53 10.85
C PHE A 206 -5.12 1.00 12.16
N PHE A 207 -5.67 2.08 12.71
CA PHE A 207 -5.24 2.65 13.98
C PHE A 207 -6.34 2.36 14.99
N GLU A 208 -6.01 1.56 16.01
CA GLU A 208 -6.95 1.05 16.99
C GLU A 208 -6.66 1.68 18.34
N ALA A 209 -7.63 2.37 18.92
CA ALA A 209 -7.56 2.96 20.23
C ALA A 209 -8.51 2.20 21.17
N THR A 210 -8.03 1.90 22.37
CA THR A 210 -8.86 1.38 23.47
C THR A 210 -8.63 2.17 24.74
N LYS A 211 -9.58 2.08 25.68
CA LYS A 211 -9.52 2.72 26.99
C LYS A 211 -9.69 1.69 28.09
N MET A 212 -8.96 1.86 29.19
CA MET A 212 -9.09 1.03 30.38
C MET A 212 -9.01 1.88 31.65
N PRO A 213 -9.60 1.44 32.79
CA PRO A 213 -9.36 2.09 34.07
C PRO A 213 -7.87 2.05 34.42
N GLY A 214 -7.30 3.18 34.83
CA GLY A 214 -5.86 3.25 35.12
C GLY A 214 -5.35 4.66 35.41
N SER A 215 -4.04 4.76 35.62
CA SER A 215 -3.31 6.01 35.89
C SER A 215 -1.96 6.10 35.17
N LYS A 216 -1.66 5.16 34.27
CA LYS A 216 -0.40 5.08 33.49
C LYS A 216 -0.41 5.97 32.23
N GLY A 217 -1.54 6.62 31.92
CA GLY A 217 -1.65 7.63 30.87
C GLY A 217 -1.84 7.03 29.47
N PHE A 218 -0.91 7.32 28.55
CA PHE A 218 -1.02 7.00 27.13
C PHE A 218 0.03 5.98 26.67
N LEU A 219 -0.44 4.84 26.16
CA LEU A 219 0.40 3.76 25.64
C LEU A 219 0.31 3.72 24.12
N VAL A 220 1.43 3.46 23.46
CA VAL A 220 1.51 3.33 22.01
C VAL A 220 2.28 2.07 21.64
N THR A 221 1.70 1.18 20.83
CA THR A 221 2.34 -0.07 20.38
C THR A 221 2.16 -0.30 18.88
N GLY A 222 2.96 -1.20 18.29
CA GLY A 222 2.90 -1.50 16.85
C GLY A 222 4.20 -1.24 16.09
N GLN A 223 5.36 -1.27 16.77
CA GLN A 223 6.69 -1.00 16.18
C GLN A 223 6.77 0.38 15.52
N LEU A 224 6.27 1.40 16.23
CA LEU A 224 6.34 2.78 15.77
C LEU A 224 7.73 3.36 16.02
N GLY A 225 8.26 4.08 15.03
CA GLY A 225 9.43 4.94 15.21
C GLY A 225 9.12 6.17 16.06
N ASP A 226 10.15 6.97 16.35
CA ASP A 226 10.03 8.07 17.30
C ASP A 226 9.17 9.22 16.75
N VAL A 227 9.23 9.50 15.44
CA VAL A 227 8.40 10.53 14.80
C VAL A 227 6.92 10.18 14.89
N MET A 228 6.57 8.90 14.71
CA MET A 228 5.19 8.46 14.83
C MET A 228 4.69 8.46 16.29
N LYS A 229 5.56 8.17 17.27
CA LYS A 229 5.21 8.31 18.70
C LYS A 229 4.94 9.77 19.08
N GLU A 230 5.77 10.71 18.62
CA GLU A 230 5.54 12.14 18.81
C GLU A 230 4.22 12.59 18.17
N SER A 231 3.95 12.11 16.96
CA SER A 231 2.68 12.38 16.27
C SER A 231 1.48 11.83 17.05
N ALA A 232 1.60 10.67 17.68
CA ALA A 232 0.56 10.10 18.53
C ALA A 232 0.31 10.96 19.78
N GLN A 233 1.38 11.50 20.40
CA GLN A 233 1.25 12.42 21.53
C GLN A 233 0.61 13.75 21.13
N ALA A 234 0.97 14.29 19.95
CA ALA A 234 0.35 15.50 19.42
C ALA A 234 -1.15 15.30 19.15
N ALA A 235 -1.52 14.15 18.58
CA ALA A 235 -2.91 13.77 18.35
C ALA A 235 -3.71 13.69 19.66
N LEU A 236 -3.18 13.03 20.69
CA LEU A 236 -3.83 12.97 22.00
C LEU A 236 -3.97 14.36 22.63
N SER A 237 -2.91 15.17 22.57
CA SER A 237 -2.90 16.53 23.12
C SER A 237 -3.97 17.41 22.47
N TYR A 238 -4.12 17.31 21.14
CA TYR A 238 -5.16 18.02 20.42
C TYR A 238 -6.57 17.56 20.83
N VAL A 239 -6.84 16.25 20.85
CA VAL A 239 -8.15 15.72 21.27
C VAL A 239 -8.48 16.13 22.70
N ARG A 240 -7.50 16.11 23.61
CA ARG A 240 -7.66 16.60 24.98
C ARG A 240 -7.99 18.08 25.04
N SER A 241 -7.31 18.91 24.24
CA SER A 241 -7.62 20.36 24.15
C SER A 241 -9.03 20.66 23.62
N LYS A 242 -9.61 19.71 22.88
CA LYS A 242 -10.95 19.79 22.28
C LYS A 242 -12.00 18.99 23.03
N ALA A 243 -11.70 18.51 24.24
CA ALA A 243 -12.59 17.63 25.00
C ALA A 243 -14.01 18.20 25.16
N ASN A 244 -14.13 19.48 25.55
CA ASN A 244 -15.42 20.14 25.75
C ASN A 244 -16.23 20.25 24.46
N GLU A 245 -15.59 20.60 23.34
CA GLU A 245 -16.24 20.71 22.01
C GLU A 245 -16.69 19.32 21.50
N LEU A 246 -15.96 18.27 21.85
CA LEU A 246 -16.26 16.88 21.48
C LEU A 246 -17.22 16.18 22.46
N GLY A 247 -17.66 16.83 23.54
CA GLY A 247 -18.51 16.23 24.56
C GLY A 247 -17.82 15.15 25.40
N ILE A 248 -16.49 15.21 25.52
CA ILE A 248 -15.68 14.30 26.31
C ILE A 248 -15.61 14.83 27.75
N SER A 249 -15.87 13.96 28.73
CA SER A 249 -15.81 14.31 30.15
C SER A 249 -14.39 14.71 30.56
N GLU A 250 -14.22 15.85 31.23
CA GLU A 250 -12.89 16.32 31.67
C GLU A 250 -12.23 15.33 32.65
N ASP A 251 -13.01 14.64 33.48
CA ASP A 251 -12.54 13.65 34.45
C ASP A 251 -12.04 12.34 33.82
N PHE A 252 -12.23 12.16 32.50
CA PHE A 252 -11.78 10.98 31.79
C PHE A 252 -10.26 10.81 31.85
N PHE A 253 -9.51 11.89 31.61
CA PHE A 253 -8.05 11.85 31.50
C PHE A 253 -7.34 11.60 32.83
N ASP A 254 -8.06 11.71 33.95
CA ASP A 254 -7.51 11.47 35.29
C ASP A 254 -7.72 10.03 35.77
N LYS A 255 -8.69 9.31 35.19
CA LYS A 255 -9.17 7.99 35.69
C LYS A 255 -9.00 6.85 34.70
N ALA A 256 -8.63 7.15 33.46
CA ALA A 256 -8.55 6.17 32.39
C ALA A 256 -7.24 6.29 31.63
N ASP A 257 -6.68 5.14 31.30
CA ASP A 257 -5.56 5.02 30.38
C ASP A 257 -6.09 4.80 28.98
N VAL A 258 -5.34 5.30 27.99
CA VAL A 258 -5.61 5.11 26.57
C VAL A 258 -4.46 4.35 25.94
N HIS A 259 -4.79 3.35 25.14
CA HIS A 259 -3.81 2.57 24.38
C HIS A 259 -4.12 2.67 22.90
N LEU A 260 -3.18 3.25 22.15
CA LEU A 260 -3.18 3.26 20.69
C LEU A 260 -2.30 2.12 20.15
N HIS A 261 -2.85 1.30 19.29
CA HIS A 261 -2.17 0.20 18.63
C HIS A 261 -2.25 0.36 17.11
N VAL A 262 -1.12 0.11 16.44
CA VAL A 262 -1.03 0.07 14.98
C VAL A 262 -0.60 -1.34 14.54
N PRO A 263 -1.54 -2.22 14.19
CA PRO A 263 -1.27 -3.61 13.79
C PRO A 263 -0.37 -3.72 12.56
N GLU A 264 0.22 -4.91 12.38
CA GLU A 264 1.29 -5.29 11.42
C GLU A 264 2.71 -5.07 11.97
N GLY A 265 3.21 -6.08 12.70
CA GLY A 265 4.39 -6.02 13.56
C GLY A 265 5.70 -6.55 12.96
N ALA A 266 6.02 -6.20 11.71
CA ALA A 266 7.33 -6.55 11.14
C ALA A 266 7.95 -5.48 10.23
N VAL A 267 7.19 -4.43 9.85
CA VAL A 267 7.72 -3.31 9.05
C VAL A 267 7.73 -2.08 9.96
N PRO A 268 8.91 -1.49 10.24
CA PRO A 268 9.00 -0.24 10.99
C PRO A 268 8.13 0.83 10.32
N LYS A 269 7.26 1.46 11.10
CA LYS A 269 6.40 2.56 10.65
C LYS A 269 6.92 3.83 11.28
N ASP A 270 7.58 4.64 10.47
CA ASP A 270 8.04 5.94 10.90
C ASP A 270 7.65 7.00 9.88
N GLY A 271 7.14 8.12 10.38
CA GLY A 271 6.63 9.20 9.55
C GLY A 271 5.39 9.88 10.14
N PRO A 272 5.25 11.21 9.97
CA PRO A 272 4.22 12.00 10.64
C PRO A 272 2.83 11.90 9.97
N SER A 273 2.74 11.26 8.81
CA SER A 273 1.57 11.29 7.93
C SER A 273 0.30 10.58 8.44
N ALA A 274 0.35 9.99 9.63
CA ALA A 274 -0.76 9.33 10.31
C ALA A 274 -1.39 10.17 11.44
N GLY A 275 -0.91 11.40 11.66
CA GLY A 275 -1.36 12.28 12.75
C GLY A 275 -2.88 12.45 12.81
N VAL A 276 -3.51 12.79 11.67
CA VAL A 276 -4.97 12.95 11.59
C VAL A 276 -5.73 11.64 11.81
N THR A 277 -5.16 10.51 11.39
CA THR A 277 -5.75 9.18 11.58
C THR A 277 -5.77 8.79 13.04
N MET A 278 -4.65 9.03 13.75
CA MET A 278 -4.54 8.78 15.19
C MET A 278 -5.49 9.68 15.98
N ALA A 279 -5.57 10.97 15.63
CA ALA A 279 -6.52 11.89 16.25
C ALA A 279 -7.98 11.42 16.05
N THR A 280 -8.30 10.91 14.87
CA THR A 280 -9.65 10.41 14.55
C THR A 280 -9.98 9.12 15.31
N ALA A 281 -9.04 8.17 15.42
CA ALA A 281 -9.23 6.96 16.22
C ALA A 281 -9.48 7.30 17.70
N LEU A 282 -8.70 8.23 18.26
CA LEU A 282 -8.86 8.72 19.62
C LEU A 282 -10.22 9.43 19.81
N ALA A 283 -10.56 10.37 18.92
CA ALA A 283 -11.85 11.06 18.98
C ALA A 283 -13.02 10.08 18.86
N SER A 284 -12.93 9.09 17.97
CA SER A 284 -13.92 8.02 17.79
C SER A 284 -14.15 7.23 19.09
N LEU A 285 -13.07 6.77 19.74
CA LEU A 285 -13.13 6.03 21.01
C LEU A 285 -13.79 6.84 22.13
N LEU A 286 -13.43 8.12 22.25
CA LEU A 286 -13.86 8.97 23.36
C LEU A 286 -15.28 9.50 23.19
N THR A 287 -15.70 9.73 21.94
CA THR A 287 -17.07 10.18 21.61
C THR A 287 -18.05 9.01 21.42
N GLY A 288 -17.55 7.79 21.23
CA GLY A 288 -18.37 6.63 20.89
C GLY A 288 -18.94 6.67 19.46
N ARG A 289 -18.43 7.55 18.60
CA ARG A 289 -18.84 7.66 17.19
C ARG A 289 -17.93 6.77 16.33
N ALA A 290 -18.51 5.79 15.65
CA ALA A 290 -17.74 4.95 14.73
C ALA A 290 -17.22 5.77 13.53
N VAL A 291 -16.02 5.43 13.06
CA VAL A 291 -15.47 6.01 11.82
C VAL A 291 -16.19 5.37 10.64
N ARG A 292 -16.48 6.14 9.59
CA ARG A 292 -17.07 5.61 8.35
C ARG A 292 -16.14 4.59 7.70
N ASP A 293 -16.71 3.48 7.24
CA ASP A 293 -16.00 2.36 6.62
C ASP A 293 -15.50 2.63 5.20
N ASP A 294 -16.08 3.65 4.54
CA ASP A 294 -15.74 4.10 3.20
C ASP A 294 -14.70 5.22 3.16
N VAL A 295 -14.15 5.62 4.31
CA VAL A 295 -13.22 6.76 4.46
C VAL A 295 -11.80 6.28 4.74
N GLY A 296 -10.83 6.82 3.98
CA GLY A 296 -9.40 6.72 4.28
C GLY A 296 -8.77 8.09 4.40
N MET A 297 -7.80 8.26 5.29
CA MET A 297 -7.17 9.57 5.54
C MET A 297 -5.65 9.50 5.65
N THR A 298 -5.00 10.62 5.33
CA THR A 298 -3.58 10.85 5.60
C THR A 298 -3.37 12.33 5.88
N GLY A 299 -2.39 12.66 6.71
CA GLY A 299 -2.10 14.04 7.08
C GLY A 299 -1.30 14.09 8.37
N GLU A 300 -0.33 14.98 8.41
CA GLU A 300 0.38 15.33 9.64
C GLU A 300 -0.47 16.31 10.45
N ILE A 301 -0.34 16.27 11.78
CA ILE A 301 -1.12 17.09 12.71
C ILE A 301 -0.20 17.99 13.53
N THR A 302 -0.60 19.23 13.74
CA THR A 302 0.03 20.12 14.73
C THR A 302 -0.80 20.19 16.02
N LEU A 303 -0.17 20.62 17.12
CA LEU A 303 -0.88 20.87 18.39
C LEU A 303 -2.02 21.90 18.26
N ARG A 304 -1.99 22.75 17.23
CA ARG A 304 -3.05 23.75 16.94
C ARG A 304 -4.17 23.20 16.05
N GLY A 305 -4.11 21.92 15.68
CA GLY A 305 -5.08 21.25 14.83
C GLY A 305 -4.97 21.59 13.36
N GLN A 306 -3.81 22.07 12.88
CA GLN A 306 -3.58 22.22 11.44
C GLN A 306 -3.20 20.87 10.83
N VAL A 307 -3.65 20.64 9.60
CA VAL A 307 -3.32 19.46 8.80
C VAL A 307 -2.22 19.85 7.79
N LEU A 308 -1.05 19.23 7.94
CA LEU A 308 0.13 19.52 7.13
C LEU A 308 0.28 18.53 5.96
N PRO A 309 0.91 18.96 4.85
CA PRO A 309 1.06 18.13 3.65
C PRO A 309 1.94 16.91 3.90
N VAL A 310 1.68 15.86 3.12
CA VAL A 310 2.38 14.57 3.20
C VAL A 310 2.79 14.08 1.82
N GLY A 311 3.78 13.19 1.75
CA GLY A 311 4.21 12.56 0.49
C GLY A 311 3.38 11.33 0.09
N GLY A 312 3.64 10.84 -1.13
CA GLY A 312 3.11 9.58 -1.65
C GLY A 312 1.59 9.59 -1.93
N ILE A 313 1.05 10.73 -2.35
CA ILE A 313 -0.40 10.92 -2.54
C ILE A 313 -0.93 9.97 -3.62
N LYS A 314 -0.21 9.82 -4.73
CA LYS A 314 -0.59 8.92 -5.83
C LYS A 314 -0.74 7.48 -5.33
N GLU A 315 0.24 6.95 -4.61
CA GLU A 315 0.25 5.59 -4.08
C GLU A 315 -0.87 5.37 -3.08
N LYS A 316 -1.06 6.33 -2.16
CA LYS A 316 -2.11 6.30 -1.11
C LYS A 316 -3.51 6.32 -1.72
N VAL A 317 -3.75 7.18 -2.71
CA VAL A 317 -5.05 7.27 -3.40
C VAL A 317 -5.32 6.01 -4.22
N LEU A 318 -4.31 5.45 -4.89
CA LEU A 318 -4.44 4.17 -5.58
C LEU A 318 -4.75 3.03 -4.61
N ALA A 319 -4.16 3.04 -3.41
CA ALA A 319 -4.47 2.06 -2.36
C ALA A 319 -5.91 2.18 -1.87
N ALA A 320 -6.38 3.39 -1.59
CA ALA A 320 -7.76 3.66 -1.22
C ALA A 320 -8.76 3.14 -2.28
N HIS A 321 -8.50 3.44 -3.56
CA HIS A 321 -9.32 2.95 -4.66
C HIS A 321 -9.28 1.41 -4.78
N ARG A 322 -8.11 0.78 -4.64
CA ARG A 322 -8.00 -0.70 -4.67
C ARG A 322 -8.77 -1.35 -3.52
N ALA A 323 -8.79 -0.72 -2.36
CA ALA A 323 -9.53 -1.18 -1.20
C ALA A 323 -11.04 -0.88 -1.27
N GLY A 324 -11.49 -0.17 -2.32
CA GLY A 324 -12.90 0.16 -2.52
C GLY A 324 -13.43 1.25 -1.61
N LEU A 325 -12.56 2.09 -1.05
CA LEU A 325 -12.99 3.28 -0.30
C LEU A 325 -13.71 4.25 -1.23
N GLY A 326 -14.74 4.94 -0.72
CA GLY A 326 -15.50 5.94 -1.48
C GLY A 326 -14.96 7.35 -1.28
N THR A 327 -14.35 7.61 -0.12
CA THR A 327 -13.91 8.94 0.30
C THR A 327 -12.45 8.91 0.76
N VAL A 328 -11.66 9.89 0.31
CA VAL A 328 -10.27 10.09 0.75
C VAL A 328 -10.10 11.50 1.32
N ILE A 329 -9.62 11.58 2.55
CA ILE A 329 -9.30 12.85 3.22
C ILE A 329 -7.79 13.11 3.05
N LEU A 330 -7.46 14.26 2.46
CA LEU A 330 -6.09 14.71 2.20
C LEU A 330 -5.85 16.10 2.79
N PRO A 331 -4.61 16.48 3.13
CA PRO A 331 -4.27 17.86 3.44
C PRO A 331 -4.59 18.76 2.25
N LYS A 332 -5.15 19.95 2.49
CA LYS A 332 -5.50 20.89 1.41
C LYS A 332 -4.30 21.26 0.53
N GLN A 333 -3.11 21.37 1.12
CA GLN A 333 -1.88 21.69 0.37
C GLN A 333 -1.45 20.58 -0.61
N ASN A 334 -1.97 19.36 -0.46
CA ASN A 334 -1.73 18.25 -1.39
C ASN A 334 -2.71 18.21 -2.58
N GLU A 335 -3.59 19.21 -2.74
CA GLU A 335 -4.52 19.29 -3.87
C GLU A 335 -3.80 19.19 -5.22
N LYS A 336 -2.64 19.85 -5.35
CA LYS A 336 -1.79 19.82 -6.54
C LYS A 336 -1.30 18.41 -6.90
N ASP A 337 -1.07 17.55 -5.91
CA ASP A 337 -0.53 16.20 -6.12
C ASP A 337 -1.62 15.23 -6.65
N LEU A 338 -2.88 15.66 -6.67
CA LEU A 338 -3.95 14.92 -7.33
C LEU A 338 -3.75 14.87 -8.86
N ASP A 339 -2.96 15.76 -9.44
CA ASP A 339 -2.69 15.74 -10.88
C ASP A 339 -1.94 14.51 -11.36
N ASP A 340 -1.15 13.89 -10.48
CA ASP A 340 -0.42 12.65 -10.73
C ASP A 340 -1.32 11.41 -10.63
N VAL A 341 -2.53 11.54 -10.10
CA VAL A 341 -3.50 10.46 -9.97
C VAL A 341 -4.23 10.24 -11.30
N PRO A 342 -4.39 9.00 -11.80
CA PRO A 342 -5.16 8.73 -13.00
C PRO A 342 -6.59 9.30 -12.96
N LYS A 343 -7.04 9.95 -14.04
CA LYS A 343 -8.37 10.60 -14.14
C LYS A 343 -9.54 9.64 -13.88
N GLU A 344 -9.38 8.35 -14.14
CA GLU A 344 -10.40 7.34 -13.87
C GLU A 344 -10.59 7.10 -12.37
N VAL A 345 -9.49 7.12 -11.61
CA VAL A 345 -9.49 6.95 -10.15
C VAL A 345 -10.04 8.21 -9.49
N ARG A 346 -9.57 9.38 -9.94
CA ARG A 346 -10.05 10.68 -9.42
C ARG A 346 -11.57 10.85 -9.54
N ARG A 347 -12.18 10.33 -10.60
CA ARG A 347 -13.63 10.42 -10.83
C ARG A 347 -14.47 9.46 -9.97
N LYS A 348 -13.85 8.42 -9.41
CA LYS A 348 -14.55 7.40 -8.59
C LYS A 348 -14.45 7.65 -7.10
N LEU A 349 -13.52 8.51 -6.67
CA LEU A 349 -13.30 8.87 -5.29
C LEU A 349 -13.80 10.29 -5.00
N LYS A 350 -14.39 10.47 -3.83
CA LYS A 350 -14.64 11.80 -3.26
C LYS A 350 -13.41 12.25 -2.48
N PHE A 351 -12.84 13.39 -2.82
CA PHE A 351 -11.75 13.99 -2.05
C PHE A 351 -12.28 15.04 -1.07
N VAL A 352 -11.82 14.97 0.16
CA VAL A 352 -12.04 15.99 1.19
C VAL A 352 -10.68 16.62 1.49
N LEU A 353 -10.54 17.90 1.15
CA LEU A 353 -9.32 18.67 1.37
C LEU A 353 -9.41 19.36 2.73
N ALA A 354 -8.69 18.85 3.72
CA ALA A 354 -8.72 19.32 5.09
C ALA A 354 -7.59 20.33 5.35
N GLU A 355 -7.92 21.47 5.94
CA GLU A 355 -6.94 22.40 6.52
C GLU A 355 -6.76 22.16 8.02
N ARG A 356 -7.84 21.71 8.66
CA ARG A 356 -7.91 21.49 10.10
C ARG A 356 -8.39 20.09 10.41
N VAL A 357 -8.02 19.61 11.60
CA VAL A 357 -8.45 18.29 12.09
C VAL A 357 -9.96 18.24 12.29
N ASP A 358 -10.58 19.39 12.59
CA ASP A 358 -12.03 19.55 12.65
C ASP A 358 -12.71 19.12 11.33
N ASP A 359 -12.16 19.51 10.18
CA ASP A 359 -12.65 19.10 8.84
C ASP A 359 -12.58 17.57 8.65
N VAL A 360 -11.52 16.96 9.19
CA VAL A 360 -11.30 15.51 9.14
C VAL A 360 -12.38 14.81 9.98
N PHE A 361 -12.64 15.29 11.19
CA PHE A 361 -13.65 14.71 12.09
C PHE A 361 -15.05 14.80 11.50
N GLU A 362 -15.41 15.92 10.88
CA GLU A 362 -16.71 16.09 10.21
C GLU A 362 -16.87 15.10 9.05
N ALA A 363 -15.83 14.89 8.25
CA ALA A 363 -15.89 13.98 7.11
C ALA A 363 -15.84 12.49 7.51
N ALA A 364 -15.11 12.15 8.57
CA ALA A 364 -14.79 10.77 8.94
C ALA A 364 -15.72 10.15 9.99
N LEU A 365 -16.16 10.91 11.00
CA LEU A 365 -16.95 10.36 12.11
C LEU A 365 -18.42 10.24 11.73
N GLY A 366 -18.97 9.03 11.87
CA GLY A 366 -20.40 8.77 11.71
C GLY A 366 -21.28 9.48 12.75
N GLN A 367 -22.59 9.32 12.63
CA GLN A 367 -23.53 9.74 13.67
C GLN A 367 -23.34 8.87 14.93
N ILE A 368 -23.78 9.38 16.08
CA ILE A 368 -23.69 8.65 17.35
C ILE A 368 -24.44 7.32 17.19
N GLY A 369 -23.70 6.21 17.24
CA GLY A 369 -24.29 4.88 17.10
C GLY A 369 -25.17 4.53 18.31
N GLU A 370 -26.11 3.60 18.14
CA GLU A 370 -27.06 3.14 19.18
C GLU A 370 -26.35 2.68 20.49
N GLY A 371 -25.09 2.24 20.41
CA GLY A 371 -24.26 1.92 21.58
C GLY A 371 -23.88 3.14 22.45
N GLY A 372 -23.81 4.34 21.87
CA GLY A 372 -23.65 5.60 22.60
C GLY A 372 -24.93 6.02 23.32
N VAL A 373 -26.08 5.75 22.71
CA VAL A 373 -27.41 6.02 23.29
C VAL A 373 -27.65 5.16 24.53
N ALA A 374 -27.24 3.89 24.52
CA ALA A 374 -27.36 3.00 25.68
C ALA A 374 -26.49 3.47 26.88
N LEU A 375 -25.30 4.04 26.62
CA LEU A 375 -24.45 4.62 27.67
C LEU A 375 -25.01 5.93 28.22
N GLN A 376 -25.63 6.75 27.36
CA GLN A 376 -26.24 8.01 27.74
C GLN A 376 -27.55 7.81 28.52
N MET A 377 -28.36 6.82 28.13
CA MET A 377 -29.57 6.42 28.86
C MET A 377 -29.25 5.80 30.23
N ARG A 378 -28.17 5.02 30.37
CA ARG A 378 -27.71 4.54 31.68
C ARG A 378 -27.23 5.66 32.60
N ARG A 379 -26.71 6.76 32.06
CA ARG A 379 -26.33 7.96 32.84
C ARG A 379 -27.55 8.78 33.27
N GLN A 380 -28.61 8.83 32.46
CA GLN A 380 -29.85 9.53 32.82
C GLN A 380 -30.76 8.73 33.76
N ALA A 381 -30.71 7.40 33.73
CA ALA A 381 -31.48 6.53 34.63
C ALA A 381 -30.85 6.38 36.04
N GLY A 382 -29.69 7.00 36.28
CA GLY A 382 -28.96 6.97 37.55
C GLY A 382 -28.97 8.28 38.34
N GLN A 383 -29.93 9.17 38.07
CA GLN A 383 -30.22 10.36 38.89
C GLN A 383 -31.46 10.14 39.77
#